data_AF-A0A9J6FR77-F1
#
_entry.id   AF-A0A9J6FR77-F1
#
_cell.length_a   1.000
_cell.length_b   1.000
_cell.length_c   1.000
_cell.angle_alpha   90.00
_cell.angle_beta   90.00
_cell.angle_gamma   90.00
#
_symmetry.space_group_name_H-M   'P 1'
#
loop_
_entity.id
_entity.type
_entity.pdbx_description
1 polymer ?
#
loop_
_entity_poly.entity_id
_entity_poly.type
_entity_poly.pdbx_seq_one_letter_code
_entity_poly.pdbx_strand_id
1 'polypeptide(L)'
;MVVQASDSRLVYYMAGYVARKSIACTKCAECSQQLLQAKDESPPAAASLTAAVDRGGLLYPSAKLNALVTSLENTFTHCFSVREVKSDSIVDLVSFLQLTKLTLVGCPDHSMSLTNKIIKFYVLTRLHFHVKSQNCKRSAKKEKMKMLKLRRLL
;
A
#
# COMPACT_ATOMS: atom_id res chain seq x y z
N MET A 1 18.89 11.53 -9.62
CA MET A 1 18.15 11.01 -8.46
C MET A 1 17.38 9.79 -8.92
N VAL A 2 17.62 8.61 -8.33
CA VAL A 2 16.88 7.40 -8.70
C VAL A 2 15.56 7.40 -7.93
N VAL A 3 14.46 7.64 -8.65
CA VAL A 3 13.12 7.47 -8.08
C VAL A 3 12.94 5.98 -7.79
N GLN A 4 12.73 5.63 -6.53
CA GLN A 4 12.45 4.23 -6.19
C GLN A 4 11.06 3.88 -6.73
N ALA A 5 10.89 2.63 -7.16
CA ALA A 5 9.59 2.10 -7.55
C ALA A 5 9.32 0.84 -6.73
N SER A 6 8.09 0.70 -6.26
CA SER A 6 7.66 -0.51 -5.56
C SER A 6 7.43 -1.65 -6.54
N ASP A 7 7.78 -2.88 -6.14
CA ASP A 7 7.55 -4.07 -6.94
C ASP A 7 6.04 -4.26 -7.17
N SER A 8 5.63 -4.32 -8.44
CA SER A 8 4.22 -4.42 -8.82
C SER A 8 3.52 -5.65 -8.23
N ARG A 9 4.27 -6.74 -7.96
CA ARG A 9 3.74 -7.95 -7.35
C ARG A 9 3.41 -7.76 -5.87
N LEU A 10 4.21 -6.96 -5.17
CA LEU A 10 3.94 -6.57 -3.78
C LEU A 10 2.77 -5.59 -3.71
N VAL A 11 2.68 -4.65 -4.66
CA VAL A 11 1.54 -3.72 -4.75
C VAL A 11 0.24 -4.47 -4.98
N TYR A 12 0.23 -5.46 -5.88
CA TYR A 12 -0.93 -6.30 -6.13
C TYR A 12 -1.34 -7.12 -4.88
N TYR A 13 -0.36 -7.72 -4.19
CA TYR A 13 -0.61 -8.42 -2.92
C TYR A 13 -1.23 -7.48 -1.85
N MET A 14 -0.70 -6.26 -1.74
CA MET A 14 -1.25 -5.23 -0.84
C MET A 14 -2.66 -4.79 -1.25
N ALA A 15 -2.96 -4.71 -2.54
CA ALA A 15 -4.30 -4.41 -3.02
C ALA A 15 -5.31 -5.50 -2.62
N GLY A 16 -4.91 -6.77 -2.59
CA GLY A 16 -5.72 -7.86 -2.02
C GLY A 16 -6.00 -7.68 -0.51
N TYR A 17 -4.99 -7.22 0.24
CA TYR A 17 -5.18 -6.88 1.66
C TYR A 17 -6.14 -5.69 1.86
N VAL A 18 -6.03 -4.66 1.02
CA VAL A 18 -6.96 -3.52 0.98
C VAL A 18 -8.38 -4.00 0.66
N ALA A 19 -8.55 -4.91 -0.30
CA ALA A 19 -9.84 -5.50 -0.65
C ALA A 19 -10.48 -6.16 0.57
N ARG A 20 -9.73 -7.02 1.28
CA ARG A 20 -10.21 -7.71 2.49
C ARG A 20 -10.70 -6.71 3.55
N LYS A 21 -9.91 -5.68 3.84
CA LYS A 21 -10.26 -4.68 4.85
C LYS A 21 -11.45 -3.82 4.42
N SER A 22 -11.56 -3.50 3.13
CA SER A 22 -12.66 -2.70 2.60
C SER A 22 -13.98 -3.47 2.61
N ILE A 23 -13.95 -4.75 2.24
CA ILE A 23 -15.10 -5.67 2.29
C ILE A 23 -15.62 -5.80 3.72
N ALA A 24 -14.73 -5.98 4.70
CA ALA A 24 -15.12 -6.07 6.11
C ALA A 24 -15.78 -4.78 6.65
N CYS A 25 -15.53 -3.63 6.02
CA CYS A 25 -16.04 -2.33 6.46
C CYS A 25 -17.27 -1.85 5.67
N THR A 26 -17.62 -2.50 4.55
CA THR A 26 -18.77 -2.11 3.72
C THR A 26 -19.90 -3.12 3.83
N LYS A 27 -21.13 -2.63 3.89
CA LYS A 27 -22.35 -3.47 3.89
C LYS A 27 -22.94 -3.63 2.48
N CYS A 28 -22.44 -2.88 1.50
CA CYS A 28 -22.93 -2.91 0.13
C CYS A 28 -22.33 -4.10 -0.63
N ALA A 29 -23.18 -5.04 -1.05
CA ALA A 29 -22.76 -6.24 -1.79
C ALA A 29 -22.11 -5.89 -3.13
N GLU A 30 -22.67 -4.93 -3.87
CA GLU A 30 -22.12 -4.50 -5.16
C GLU A 30 -20.71 -3.90 -5.01
N CYS A 31 -20.49 -3.09 -3.97
CA CYS A 31 -19.15 -2.58 -3.66
C CYS A 31 -18.18 -3.72 -3.36
N SER A 32 -18.58 -4.68 -2.53
CA SER A 32 -17.74 -5.83 -2.19
C SER A 32 -17.36 -6.64 -3.42
N GLN A 33 -18.29 -6.86 -4.34
CA GLN A 33 -18.04 -7.56 -5.61
C GLN A 33 -17.10 -6.77 -6.52
N GLN A 34 -17.31 -5.46 -6.69
CA GLN A 34 -16.45 -4.63 -7.56
C GLN A 34 -15.00 -4.49 -7.06
N LEU A 35 -14.72 -4.80 -5.80
CA LEU A 35 -13.36 -4.80 -5.24
C LEU A 35 -12.56 -6.05 -5.60
N LEU A 36 -13.21 -7.11 -6.07
CA LEU A 36 -12.59 -8.41 -6.35
C LEU A 36 -12.55 -8.69 -7.85
N GLN A 37 -11.53 -9.43 -8.25
CA GLN A 37 -11.44 -9.99 -9.59
C GLN A 37 -12.59 -10.99 -9.83
N ALA A 38 -13.11 -11.04 -11.05
CA ALA A 38 -14.13 -12.03 -11.41
C ALA A 38 -13.52 -13.43 -11.42
N LYS A 39 -14.33 -14.46 -11.08
CA LYS A 39 -13.84 -15.85 -10.97
C LYS A 39 -13.26 -16.40 -12.27
N ASP A 40 -13.77 -15.95 -13.41
CA ASP A 40 -13.39 -16.45 -14.74
C ASP A 40 -12.27 -15.62 -15.39
N GLU A 41 -11.83 -14.54 -14.73
CA GLU A 41 -10.76 -13.68 -15.24
C GLU A 41 -9.40 -14.29 -14.90
N SER A 42 -8.47 -14.31 -15.86
CA SER A 42 -7.11 -14.75 -15.61
C SER A 42 -6.35 -13.71 -14.76
N PRO A 43 -5.67 -14.11 -13.68
CA PRO A 43 -4.89 -13.18 -12.88
C PRO A 43 -3.79 -12.50 -13.72
N PRO A 44 -3.55 -11.19 -13.55
CA PRO A 44 -2.50 -10.49 -14.27
C PRO A 44 -1.11 -10.99 -13.83
N ALA A 45 -0.05 -10.68 -14.60
CA ALA A 45 1.33 -11.06 -14.25
C ALA A 45 1.77 -10.56 -12.86
N ALA A 46 1.24 -9.41 -12.41
CA ALA A 46 1.46 -8.86 -11.07
C ALA A 46 0.93 -9.79 -9.95
N ALA A 47 -0.01 -10.67 -10.24
CA ALA A 47 -0.54 -11.64 -9.29
C ALA A 47 0.43 -12.80 -9.00
N SER A 48 1.52 -12.95 -9.74
CA SER A 48 2.47 -14.08 -9.62
C SER A 48 2.94 -14.35 -8.19
N LEU A 49 3.30 -13.31 -7.43
CA LEU A 49 3.67 -13.47 -6.01
C LEU A 49 2.49 -13.96 -5.18
N THR A 50 1.32 -13.35 -5.37
CA THR A 50 0.11 -13.69 -4.63
C THR A 50 -0.26 -15.15 -4.87
N ALA A 51 -0.25 -15.58 -6.13
CA ALA A 51 -0.50 -16.97 -6.52
C ALA A 51 0.53 -17.95 -5.92
N ALA A 52 1.80 -17.58 -5.90
CA ALA A 52 2.85 -18.43 -5.34
C ALA A 52 2.73 -18.66 -3.81
N VAL A 53 2.13 -17.72 -3.09
CA VAL A 53 1.97 -17.80 -1.62
C VAL A 53 0.54 -18.10 -1.18
N ASP A 54 -0.42 -18.16 -2.11
CA ASP A 54 -1.81 -18.42 -1.81
C ASP A 54 -2.02 -19.88 -1.39
N ARG A 55 -2.85 -20.05 -0.37
CA ARG A 55 -3.27 -21.36 0.16
C ARG A 55 -4.79 -21.51 0.15
N GLY A 56 -5.44 -20.81 -0.79
CA GLY A 56 -6.90 -20.78 -0.95
C GLY A 56 -7.60 -19.72 -0.10
N GLY A 57 -6.85 -18.77 0.47
CA GLY A 57 -7.37 -17.78 1.42
C GLY A 57 -7.17 -16.34 0.99
N LEU A 58 -6.32 -16.07 -0.01
CA LEU A 58 -6.01 -14.70 -0.44
C LEU A 58 -7.10 -14.15 -1.38
N LEU A 59 -7.22 -12.82 -1.37
CA LEU A 59 -8.17 -12.12 -2.24
C LEU A 59 -7.41 -11.49 -3.39
N TYR A 60 -7.92 -11.70 -4.61
CA TYR A 60 -7.40 -11.11 -5.83
C TYR A 60 -8.20 -9.82 -6.11
N PRO A 61 -7.55 -8.64 -6.05
CA PRO A 61 -8.23 -7.37 -6.25
C PRO A 61 -8.70 -7.21 -7.70
N SER A 62 -9.80 -6.50 -7.89
CA SER A 62 -10.23 -6.10 -9.24
C SER A 62 -9.20 -5.18 -9.90
N ALA A 63 -9.22 -5.10 -11.23
CA ALA A 63 -8.33 -4.21 -11.98
C ALA A 63 -8.45 -2.74 -11.52
N LYS A 64 -9.67 -2.26 -11.23
CA LYS A 64 -9.90 -0.89 -10.73
C LYS A 64 -9.29 -0.67 -9.35
N LEU A 65 -9.45 -1.62 -8.43
CA LEU A 65 -8.85 -1.52 -7.10
C LEU A 65 -7.32 -1.56 -7.17
N ASN A 66 -6.76 -2.47 -7.98
CA ASN A 66 -5.32 -2.55 -8.17
C ASN A 66 -4.76 -1.26 -8.79
N ALA A 67 -5.46 -0.66 -9.76
CA ALA A 67 -5.07 0.62 -10.35
C ALA A 67 -5.05 1.75 -9.30
N LEU A 68 -6.10 1.87 -8.49
CA LEU A 68 -6.14 2.83 -7.38
C LEU A 68 -4.96 2.65 -6.43
N VAL A 69 -4.74 1.44 -5.92
CA VAL A 69 -3.66 1.14 -4.98
C VAL A 69 -2.28 1.40 -5.59
N THR A 70 -2.11 1.10 -6.88
CA THR A 70 -0.87 1.41 -7.62
C THR A 70 -0.63 2.91 -7.69
N SER A 71 -1.64 3.71 -8.02
CA SER A 71 -1.51 5.18 -7.99
C SER A 71 -1.13 5.68 -6.60
N LEU A 72 -1.77 5.15 -5.55
CA LEU A 72 -1.44 5.52 -4.16
C LEU A 72 0.00 5.16 -3.80
N GLU A 73 0.49 3.98 -4.17
CA GLU A 73 1.87 3.59 -3.91
C GLU A 73 2.88 4.42 -4.69
N ASN A 74 2.58 4.73 -5.96
CA ASN A 74 3.44 5.57 -6.78
C ASN A 74 3.56 6.97 -6.18
N THR A 75 2.43 7.58 -5.76
CA THR A 75 2.44 8.88 -5.08
C THR A 75 3.19 8.80 -3.75
N PHE A 76 2.92 7.77 -2.93
CA PHE A 76 3.63 7.57 -1.66
C PHE A 76 5.14 7.46 -1.89
N THR A 77 5.56 6.62 -2.84
CA THR A 77 6.97 6.39 -3.14
C THR A 77 7.61 7.66 -3.69
N HIS A 78 6.93 8.43 -4.54
CA HIS A 78 7.42 9.72 -5.00
C HIS A 78 7.68 10.69 -3.83
N CYS A 79 6.73 10.81 -2.89
CA CYS A 79 6.89 11.68 -1.73
C CYS A 79 8.04 11.26 -0.79
N PHE A 80 8.20 9.95 -0.55
CA PHE A 80 9.09 9.42 0.48
C PHE A 80 10.38 8.74 -0.04
N SER A 81 10.64 8.74 -1.36
CA SER A 81 11.91 8.23 -1.91
C SER A 81 13.09 9.16 -1.64
N VAL A 82 12.81 10.45 -1.53
CA VAL A 82 13.83 11.51 -1.47
C VAL A 82 13.77 12.28 -0.15
N ARG A 83 12.58 12.42 0.43
CA ARG A 83 12.36 13.25 1.62
C ARG A 83 12.37 12.40 2.88
N GLU A 84 13.00 12.92 3.93
CA GLU A 84 12.82 12.38 5.28
C GLU A 84 11.38 12.60 5.74
N VAL A 85 10.86 11.65 6.52
CA VAL A 85 9.53 11.77 7.14
C VAL A 85 9.59 12.85 8.22
N LYS A 86 8.77 13.88 8.06
CA LYS A 86 8.54 14.98 9.00
C LYS A 86 7.11 14.91 9.54
N SER A 87 6.81 15.74 10.53
CA SER A 87 5.48 15.81 11.17
C SER A 87 4.36 16.20 10.21
N ASP A 88 4.67 16.95 9.16
CA ASP A 88 3.77 17.47 8.13
C ASP A 88 3.69 16.61 6.87
N SER A 89 4.51 15.57 6.74
CA SER A 89 4.61 14.80 5.49
C SER A 89 3.32 14.09 5.07
N ILE A 90 2.39 13.85 6.01
CA ILE A 90 1.07 13.31 5.67
C ILE A 90 0.18 14.34 4.99
N VAL A 91 0.31 15.62 5.35
CA VAL A 91 -0.44 16.73 4.73
C VAL A 91 0.04 16.92 3.30
N ASP A 92 1.36 16.93 3.09
CA ASP A 92 1.96 16.97 1.75
C ASP A 92 1.43 15.84 0.87
N LEU A 93 1.44 14.60 1.38
CA LEU A 93 0.94 13.44 0.64
C LEU A 93 -0.55 13.61 0.26
N VAL A 94 -1.39 14.06 1.19
CA VAL A 94 -2.82 14.28 0.92
C VAL A 94 -3.01 15.35 -0.15
N SER A 95 -2.27 16.46 -0.09
CA SER A 95 -2.28 17.51 -1.11
C SER A 95 -1.88 16.97 -2.50
N PHE A 96 -0.84 16.14 -2.58
CA PHE A 96 -0.47 15.49 -3.84
C PHE A 96 -1.53 14.53 -4.37
N LEU A 97 -2.20 13.79 -3.48
CA LEU A 97 -3.29 12.89 -3.86
C LEU A 97 -4.49 13.65 -4.43
N GLN A 98 -4.80 14.84 -3.93
CA GLN A 98 -5.86 15.70 -4.47
C GLN A 98 -5.58 16.18 -5.89
N LEU A 99 -4.30 16.36 -6.24
CA LEU A 99 -3.87 16.75 -7.59
C LEU A 99 -3.78 15.56 -8.55
N THR A 100 -3.81 14.33 -8.03
CA THR A 100 -3.66 13.11 -8.82
C THR A 100 -5.03 12.60 -9.28
N LYS A 101 -5.16 12.26 -10.56
CA LYS A 101 -6.37 11.60 -11.07
C LYS A 101 -6.42 10.14 -10.57
N LEU A 102 -7.17 9.92 -9.50
CA LEU A 102 -7.35 8.60 -8.90
C LEU A 102 -8.52 7.83 -9.54
N THR A 103 -8.37 6.52 -9.69
CA THR A 103 -9.45 5.63 -10.12
C THR A 103 -10.45 5.46 -8.98
N LEU A 104 -11.71 5.84 -9.23
CA LEU A 104 -12.80 5.60 -8.29
C LEU A 104 -13.21 4.12 -8.28
N VAL A 105 -13.53 3.61 -7.11
CA VAL A 105 -13.98 2.23 -6.89
C VAL A 105 -15.27 2.20 -6.08
N GLY A 106 -16.16 1.25 -6.40
CA GLY A 106 -17.47 1.09 -5.77
C GLY A 106 -18.61 1.44 -6.71
N CYS A 107 -19.82 1.09 -6.29
CA CYS A 107 -21.04 1.36 -7.04
C CYS A 107 -21.34 2.88 -7.12
N PRO A 108 -22.26 3.32 -8.00
CA PRO A 108 -22.56 4.74 -8.20
C PRO A 108 -22.81 5.52 -6.89
N ASP A 109 -23.55 4.91 -5.96
CA ASP A 109 -23.93 5.54 -4.69
C ASP A 109 -22.77 5.68 -3.69
N HIS A 110 -21.82 4.74 -3.73
CA HIS A 110 -20.79 4.63 -2.70
C HIS A 110 -19.38 4.93 -3.19
N SER A 111 -19.18 5.11 -4.50
CA SER A 111 -17.87 5.21 -5.15
C SER A 111 -16.91 6.19 -4.45
N MET A 112 -17.36 7.42 -4.22
CA MET A 112 -16.57 8.46 -3.54
C MET A 112 -16.26 8.08 -2.09
N SER A 113 -17.27 7.66 -1.33
CA SER A 113 -17.12 7.34 0.09
C SER A 113 -16.20 6.12 0.33
N LEU A 114 -16.31 5.09 -0.52
CA LEU A 114 -15.50 3.89 -0.46
C LEU A 114 -14.05 4.19 -0.87
N THR A 115 -13.86 4.94 -1.96
CA THR A 115 -12.54 5.36 -2.43
C THR A 115 -11.82 6.15 -1.33
N ASN A 116 -12.48 7.13 -0.71
CA ASN A 116 -11.87 7.91 0.39
C ASN A 116 -11.48 7.06 1.61
N LYS A 117 -12.32 6.07 1.96
CA LYS A 117 -11.99 5.10 3.03
C LYS A 117 -10.75 4.27 2.66
N ILE A 118 -10.65 3.81 1.42
CA ILE A 118 -9.50 3.07 0.90
C ILE A 118 -8.23 3.92 0.92
N ILE A 119 -8.30 5.16 0.43
CA ILE A 119 -7.18 6.11 0.42
C ILE A 119 -6.67 6.30 1.85
N LYS A 120 -7.56 6.65 2.78
CA LYS A 120 -7.21 6.86 4.19
C LYS A 120 -6.55 5.62 4.79
N PHE A 121 -7.16 4.45 4.60
CA PHE A 121 -6.63 3.19 5.13
C PHE A 121 -5.24 2.87 4.55
N TYR A 122 -5.08 2.95 3.23
CA TYR A 122 -3.84 2.62 2.56
C TYR A 122 -2.70 3.54 2.98
N VAL A 123 -2.92 4.86 2.93
CA VAL A 123 -1.92 5.87 3.29
C VAL A 123 -1.42 5.68 4.71
N LEU A 124 -2.33 5.51 5.68
CA LEU A 124 -1.95 5.31 7.08
C LEU A 124 -1.18 4.00 7.28
N THR A 125 -1.65 2.92 6.67
CA THR A 125 -0.98 1.61 6.73
C THR A 125 0.42 1.69 6.13
N ARG A 126 0.57 2.33 4.98
CA ARG A 126 1.83 2.46 4.27
C ARG A 126 2.83 3.33 5.02
N LEU A 127 2.36 4.43 5.62
CA LEU A 127 3.17 5.29 6.47
C LEU A 127 3.66 4.53 7.72
N HIS A 128 2.77 3.75 8.37
CA HIS A 128 3.15 2.92 9.49
C HIS A 128 4.27 1.94 9.13
N PHE A 129 4.14 1.20 8.02
CA PHE A 129 5.19 0.28 7.56
C PHE A 129 6.50 1.00 7.22
N HIS A 130 6.40 2.17 6.60
CA HIS A 130 7.57 2.97 6.24
C HIS A 130 8.33 3.45 7.50
N VAL A 131 7.64 4.04 8.47
CA VAL A 131 8.23 4.48 9.74
C VAL A 131 8.79 3.31 10.53
N LYS A 132 8.07 2.18 10.61
CA LYS A 132 8.56 0.95 11.25
C LYS A 132 9.87 0.48 10.62
N SER A 133 9.96 0.45 9.29
CA SER A 133 11.17 0.07 8.56
C SER A 133 12.35 1.01 8.86
N GLN A 134 12.11 2.33 8.87
CA GLN A 134 13.14 3.31 9.24
C GLN A 134 13.62 3.13 10.69
N ASN A 135 12.71 2.90 11.63
CA ASN A 135 13.04 2.69 13.03
C ASN A 135 13.86 1.41 13.24
N CYS A 136 13.52 0.32 12.55
CA CYS A 136 14.32 -0.90 12.55
C CYS A 136 15.76 -0.65 12.05
N LYS A 137 15.92 0.09 10.93
CA LYS A 137 17.25 0.44 10.40
C LYS A 137 18.06 1.28 11.39
N ARG A 138 17.44 2.27 12.04
CA ARG A 138 18.08 3.12 13.07
C ARG A 138 18.52 2.28 14.27
N SER A 139 17.65 1.38 14.74
CA SER A 139 17.96 0.45 15.84
C SER A 139 19.14 -0.47 15.51
N ALA A 140 19.11 -1.12 14.35
CA ALA A 140 20.19 -2.01 13.89
C ALA A 140 21.54 -1.27 13.76
N LYS A 141 21.52 -0.02 13.25
CA LYS A 141 22.72 0.83 13.20
C LYS A 141 23.25 1.14 14.59
N LYS A 142 22.38 1.48 15.55
CA LYS A 142 22.77 1.75 16.94
C LYS A 142 23.42 0.51 17.57
N GLU A 143 22.85 -0.66 17.36
CA GLU A 143 23.38 -1.92 17.90
C GLU A 143 24.74 -2.27 17.30
N LYS A 144 24.89 -2.15 15.97
CA LYS A 144 26.20 -2.31 15.32
C LYS A 144 27.26 -1.35 15.89
N MET A 145 26.91 -0.09 16.14
CA MET A 145 27.83 0.87 16.74
C MET A 145 28.23 0.52 18.18
N LYS A 146 27.31 -0.04 18.99
CA LYS A 146 27.67 -0.54 20.33
C LYS A 146 28.64 -1.72 20.25
N MET A 147 28.38 -2.69 19.38
CA MET A 147 29.25 -3.84 19.18
C MET A 147 30.66 -3.43 18.72
N LEU A 148 30.76 -2.41 17.87
CA LEU A 148 32.05 -1.83 17.46
C LEU A 148 32.79 -1.13 18.60
N LYS A 149 32.08 -0.48 19.53
CA LYS A 149 32.71 0.12 20.72
C LYS A 149 33.22 -0.94 21.69
N LEU A 150 32.44 -2.00 21.93
CA LEU A 150 32.84 -3.12 22.79
C LEU A 150 34.09 -3.84 22.26
N ARG A 151 34.20 -4.02 20.94
CA ARG A 151 35.40 -4.60 20.30
C ARG A 151 36.68 -3.77 20.46
N ARG A 152 36.60 -2.48 20.82
CA ARG A 152 37.77 -1.63 21.06
C ARG A 152 38.22 -1.66 22.52
N LEU A 153 37.41 -2.25 23.41
CA LEU A 153 37.68 -2.38 24.84
C LEU A 153 38.18 -3.80 25.20
N LEU A 154 38.12 -4.73 24.25
CA LEU A 154 38.74 -6.06 24.27
C LEU A 154 40.02 -6.00 23.43
#